data_AF-A0A2N2F8K4-F1
#
_entry.id   AF-A0A2N2F8K4-F1
#
_cell.length_a   1.000
_cell.length_b   1.000
_cell.length_c   1.000
_cell.angle_alpha   90.00
_cell.angle_beta   90.00
_cell.angle_gamma   90.00
#
_symmetry.space_group_name_H-M   'P 1'
#
loop_
_entity.id
_entity.type
_entity.pdbx_description
1 polymer ?
#
loop_
_entity_poly.entity_id
_entity_poly.type
_entity_poly.pdbx_seq_one_letter_code
_entity_poly.pdbx_strand_id
1 'polypeptide(L)'
;LFVLSSIPVFVFDARGTELRTGNYQAHLMEAIDKSFNLDEAGADAGLKKAVELEPDNPTGYALEAMLHMFAYEMCFSLEKRQKEKEAILYFSDEALVRGKKRIAKNPKDSQAYVAMALAKIAKVNLAVKEKRYIAMTHETANIWSYLEAAKSCDPNNYDADFLMGLMHYHIDHFAGMTGFLSSLFITEGDRQKGLAEIRTAAQKGYLLKEMARVELVSVYLNYEKQPSKALPVVQELRNKFPNNYNFHFIYATALLELSRFAEAEAIAEQVEKNISGEIPPFIPQLQPRYYQLVGRIHFKRGEYGRAESYFQKAIQDKAFYNNRTQARSLLYLGMIHDIRNEHKYAKDYYKRVLKIEGADGAARSDAKGYLQTPYRADGK
;
A
#
# COMPACT_ATOMS: atom_id res chain seq x y z
N LEU A 1 -39.91 24.41 -6.26
CA LEU A 1 -40.51 24.30 -7.61
C LEU A 1 -39.46 23.70 -8.53
N PHE A 2 -39.45 22.40 -8.86
CA PHE A 2 -40.20 21.73 -9.96
C PHE A 2 -40.23 22.61 -11.23
N VAL A 3 -39.66 22.22 -12.38
CA VAL A 3 -40.09 21.21 -13.38
C VAL A 3 -38.90 21.01 -14.37
N LEU A 4 -38.31 19.84 -14.65
CA LEU A 4 -38.69 18.62 -15.41
C LEU A 4 -38.89 18.72 -16.95
N SER A 5 -38.38 17.68 -17.64
CA SER A 5 -38.42 17.31 -19.07
C SER A 5 -37.48 18.08 -20.01
N SER A 6 -36.67 17.46 -20.87
CA SER A 6 -36.87 16.22 -21.64
C SER A 6 -35.56 15.44 -21.92
N ILE A 7 -35.63 14.12 -21.74
CA ILE A 7 -34.60 13.10 -21.97
C ILE A 7 -34.66 12.63 -23.44
N PRO A 8 -33.53 12.48 -24.16
CA PRO A 8 -33.45 11.50 -25.23
C PRO A 8 -33.06 10.14 -24.64
N VAL A 9 -33.93 9.16 -24.84
CA VAL A 9 -33.70 7.74 -24.54
C VAL A 9 -32.55 7.27 -25.45
N PHE A 10 -31.33 7.27 -24.91
CA PHE A 10 -30.30 6.40 -25.45
C PHE A 10 -30.67 4.98 -25.09
N VAL A 11 -30.97 4.20 -26.13
CA VAL A 11 -30.96 2.74 -26.06
C VAL A 11 -29.56 2.36 -25.58
N PHE A 12 -29.45 1.98 -24.31
CA PHE A 12 -28.29 1.27 -23.81
C PHE A 12 -28.19 0.00 -24.64
N ASP A 13 -27.15 -0.10 -25.48
CA ASP A 13 -26.74 -1.38 -26.04
C ASP A 13 -26.34 -2.25 -24.85
N ALA A 14 -27.25 -3.13 -24.45
CA ALA A 14 -27.14 -4.05 -23.32
C ALA A 14 -26.16 -5.20 -23.60
N ARG A 15 -25.03 -4.90 -24.26
CA ARG A 15 -23.88 -5.81 -24.43
C ARG A 15 -22.68 -5.43 -23.57
N GLY A 16 -22.74 -4.32 -22.84
CA GLY A 16 -21.72 -3.88 -21.86
C GLY A 16 -22.05 -4.25 -20.41
N THR A 17 -23.20 -4.87 -20.16
CA THR A 17 -23.77 -5.15 -18.84
C THR A 17 -24.36 -6.56 -18.74
N GLU A 18 -23.84 -7.52 -19.51
CA GLU A 18 -24.05 -8.94 -19.22
C GLU A 18 -23.22 -9.33 -17.99
N LEU A 19 -23.84 -9.11 -16.82
CA LEU A 19 -23.74 -9.89 -15.60
C LEU A 19 -22.34 -9.99 -14.97
N ARG A 20 -21.98 -8.93 -14.24
CA ARG A 20 -21.03 -8.96 -13.09
C ARG A 20 -21.58 -9.77 -11.89
N THR A 21 -22.37 -10.80 -12.16
CA THR A 21 -23.09 -11.64 -11.19
C THR A 21 -22.85 -13.13 -11.48
N GLY A 22 -21.70 -13.47 -12.08
CA GLY A 22 -21.25 -14.84 -12.17
C GLY A 22 -20.60 -15.29 -10.86
N ASN A 23 -20.64 -16.59 -10.59
CA ASN A 23 -19.97 -17.20 -9.44
C ASN A 23 -18.46 -16.84 -9.41
N TYR A 24 -17.84 -16.61 -10.58
CA TYR A 24 -16.46 -16.14 -10.70
C TYR A 24 -16.23 -14.78 -10.03
N GLN A 25 -16.98 -13.74 -10.41
CA GLN A 25 -16.79 -12.40 -9.86
C GLN A 25 -17.10 -12.37 -8.36
N ALA A 26 -18.10 -13.12 -7.92
CA ALA A 26 -18.44 -13.23 -6.50
C ALA A 26 -17.27 -13.79 -5.68
N HIS A 27 -16.63 -14.88 -6.15
CA HIS A 27 -15.48 -15.45 -5.48
C HIS A 27 -14.25 -14.53 -5.49
N LEU A 28 -14.00 -13.80 -6.58
CA LEU A 28 -12.93 -12.78 -6.60
C LEU A 28 -13.15 -11.70 -5.54
N MET A 29 -14.35 -11.12 -5.50
CA MET A 29 -14.66 -10.02 -4.57
C MET A 29 -14.64 -10.50 -3.11
N GLU A 30 -15.18 -11.68 -2.83
CA GLU A 30 -15.10 -12.30 -1.50
C GLU A 30 -13.64 -12.53 -1.09
N ALA A 31 -12.79 -13.02 -2.00
CA ALA A 31 -11.38 -13.25 -1.70
C ALA A 31 -10.61 -11.94 -1.44
N ILE A 32 -10.91 -10.88 -2.20
CA ILE A 32 -10.34 -9.55 -1.97
C ILE A 32 -10.72 -9.05 -0.58
N ASP A 33 -12.01 -9.10 -0.22
CA ASP A 33 -12.47 -8.64 1.10
C ASP A 33 -11.83 -9.46 2.25
N LYS A 34 -11.69 -10.78 2.09
CA LYS A 34 -10.99 -11.65 3.04
C LYS A 34 -9.51 -11.31 3.17
N SER A 35 -8.82 -11.08 2.04
CA SER A 35 -7.42 -10.65 2.03
C SER A 35 -7.23 -9.33 2.79
N PHE A 36 -8.09 -8.33 2.54
CA PHE A 36 -8.08 -7.07 3.27
C PHE A 36 -8.40 -7.22 4.75
N ASN A 37 -9.13 -8.26 5.16
CA ASN A 37 -9.39 -8.59 6.55
C ASN A 37 -8.35 -9.54 7.18
N LEU A 38 -7.24 -9.80 6.49
CA LEU A 38 -6.15 -10.71 6.90
C LEU A 38 -6.56 -12.18 7.06
N ASP A 39 -7.63 -12.61 6.40
CA ASP A 39 -8.00 -14.02 6.23
C ASP A 39 -7.33 -14.57 4.96
N GLU A 40 -6.03 -14.86 5.06
CA GLU A 40 -5.23 -15.35 3.93
C GLU A 40 -5.74 -16.69 3.41
N ALA A 41 -6.13 -17.61 4.29
CA ALA A 41 -6.62 -18.93 3.91
C ALA A 41 -7.96 -18.85 3.18
N GLY A 42 -8.87 -18.02 3.66
CA GLY A 42 -10.16 -17.80 3.01
C GLY A 42 -10.04 -17.03 1.70
N ALA A 43 -9.05 -16.13 1.57
CA ALA A 43 -8.73 -15.44 0.33
C ALA A 43 -8.19 -16.41 -0.74
N ASP A 44 -7.19 -17.22 -0.40
CA ASP A 44 -6.62 -18.27 -1.27
C ASP A 44 -7.70 -19.27 -1.72
N ALA A 45 -8.55 -19.74 -0.80
CA ALA A 45 -9.66 -20.63 -1.15
C ALA A 45 -10.67 -20.00 -2.12
N GLY A 46 -10.94 -18.69 -1.99
CA GLY A 46 -11.82 -17.96 -2.90
C GLY A 46 -11.21 -17.76 -4.28
N LEU A 47 -9.93 -17.38 -4.36
CA LEU A 47 -9.21 -17.21 -5.62
C LEU A 47 -9.05 -18.53 -6.38
N LYS A 48 -8.75 -19.64 -5.69
CA LYS A 48 -8.72 -20.97 -6.29
C LYS A 48 -10.04 -21.34 -6.95
N LYS A 49 -11.17 -21.13 -6.27
CA LYS A 49 -12.50 -21.36 -6.85
C LYS A 49 -12.76 -20.47 -8.08
N ALA A 50 -12.35 -19.20 -8.02
CA ALA A 50 -12.46 -18.32 -9.18
C ALA A 50 -11.61 -18.83 -10.36
N VAL A 51 -10.38 -19.25 -10.11
CA VAL A 51 -9.49 -19.84 -11.12
C VAL A 51 -10.07 -21.14 -11.69
N GLU A 52 -10.68 -22.00 -10.88
CA GLU A 52 -11.35 -23.22 -11.35
C GLU A 52 -12.54 -22.92 -12.28
N LEU A 53 -13.31 -21.86 -11.99
CA LEU A 53 -14.45 -21.45 -12.81
C LEU A 53 -14.02 -20.82 -14.14
N GLU A 54 -12.95 -20.03 -14.15
CA GLU A 54 -12.42 -19.40 -15.36
C GLU A 54 -10.90 -19.61 -15.50
N PRO A 55 -10.44 -20.82 -15.84
CA PRO A 55 -9.01 -21.16 -15.84
C PRO A 55 -8.20 -20.46 -16.92
N ASP A 56 -8.84 -19.97 -17.99
CA ASP A 56 -8.21 -19.16 -19.04
C ASP A 56 -8.25 -17.64 -18.73
N ASN A 57 -8.86 -17.21 -17.61
CA ASN A 57 -8.92 -15.80 -17.21
C ASN A 57 -7.67 -15.40 -16.41
N PRO A 58 -6.86 -14.44 -16.88
CA PRO A 58 -5.64 -14.03 -16.18
C PRO A 58 -5.89 -13.32 -14.85
N THR A 59 -7.09 -12.76 -14.63
CA THR A 59 -7.38 -11.93 -13.45
C THR A 59 -7.27 -12.68 -12.14
N GLY A 60 -7.72 -13.94 -12.09
CA GLY A 60 -7.62 -14.77 -10.88
C GLY A 60 -6.15 -14.98 -10.47
N TYR A 61 -5.31 -15.35 -11.44
CA TYR A 61 -3.87 -15.54 -11.24
C TYR A 61 -3.16 -14.23 -10.87
N ALA A 62 -3.54 -13.10 -11.46
CA ALA A 62 -2.97 -11.80 -11.11
C ALA A 62 -3.31 -11.41 -9.66
N LEU A 63 -4.51 -11.73 -9.19
CA LEU A 63 -4.92 -11.50 -7.80
C LEU A 63 -4.25 -12.47 -6.83
N GLU A 64 -3.98 -13.72 -7.21
CA GLU A 64 -3.15 -14.64 -6.42
C GLU A 64 -1.73 -14.09 -6.24
N ALA A 65 -1.11 -13.59 -7.32
CA ALA A 65 0.19 -12.95 -7.24
C ALA A 65 0.18 -11.76 -6.26
N MET A 66 -0.90 -10.97 -6.23
CA MET A 66 -1.08 -9.87 -5.28
C MET A 66 -1.29 -10.36 -3.84
N LEU A 67 -2.09 -11.41 -3.62
CA LEU A 67 -2.30 -12.01 -2.31
C LEU A 67 -0.95 -12.45 -1.70
N HIS A 68 -0.17 -13.21 -2.47
CA HIS A 68 1.16 -13.66 -2.07
C HIS A 68 2.15 -12.49 -1.90
N MET A 69 2.05 -11.43 -2.71
CA MET A 69 2.85 -10.20 -2.51
C MET A 69 2.57 -9.56 -1.14
N PHE A 70 1.30 -9.46 -0.74
CA PHE A 70 0.95 -8.95 0.59
C PHE A 70 1.41 -9.88 1.70
N ALA A 71 1.22 -11.20 1.55
CA ALA A 71 1.69 -12.19 2.53
C ALA A 71 3.22 -12.16 2.69
N TYR A 72 3.97 -11.94 1.60
CA TYR A 72 5.44 -11.75 1.63
C TYR A 72 5.85 -10.53 2.46
N GLU A 73 5.09 -9.43 2.37
CA GLU A 73 5.35 -8.23 3.16
C GLU A 73 4.98 -8.40 4.65
N MET A 74 3.99 -9.23 4.95
CA MET A 74 3.41 -9.37 6.30
C MET A 74 3.86 -10.63 7.05
N CYS A 75 4.61 -11.53 6.44
CA CYS A 75 5.06 -12.76 7.08
C CYS A 75 6.07 -12.52 8.21
N PHE A 76 6.03 -13.40 9.21
CA PHE A 76 6.91 -13.34 10.39
C PHE A 76 8.04 -14.38 10.39
N SER A 77 8.16 -15.19 9.33
CA SER A 77 9.24 -16.19 9.17
C SER A 77 9.86 -16.15 7.78
N LEU A 78 11.15 -16.49 7.70
CA LEU A 78 11.89 -16.55 6.42
C LEU A 78 11.41 -17.71 5.53
N GLU A 79 11.01 -18.82 6.13
CA GLU A 79 10.45 -19.96 5.39
C GLU A 79 9.16 -19.57 4.67
N LYS A 80 8.21 -18.93 5.38
CA LYS A 80 6.99 -18.43 4.76
C LYS A 80 7.34 -17.42 3.67
N ARG A 81 8.24 -16.46 3.96
CA ARG A 81 8.70 -15.47 2.97
C ARG A 81 9.19 -16.11 1.67
N GLN A 82 9.94 -17.20 1.75
CA GLN A 82 10.43 -17.92 0.58
C GLN A 82 9.29 -18.58 -0.20
N LYS A 83 8.32 -19.21 0.49
CA LYS A 83 7.12 -19.78 -0.14
C LYS A 83 6.29 -18.71 -0.87
N GLU A 84 6.05 -17.57 -0.22
CA GLU A 84 5.30 -16.46 -0.83
C GLU A 84 6.02 -15.92 -2.07
N LYS A 85 7.36 -15.83 -2.02
CA LYS A 85 8.17 -15.41 -3.17
C LYS A 85 7.98 -16.33 -4.39
N GLU A 86 8.02 -17.65 -4.18
CA GLU A 86 7.83 -18.63 -5.24
C GLU A 86 6.42 -18.53 -5.83
N ALA A 87 5.41 -18.35 -4.97
CA ALA A 87 4.03 -18.19 -5.40
C ALA A 87 3.81 -16.88 -6.19
N ILE A 88 4.39 -15.75 -5.76
CA ILE A 88 4.35 -14.48 -6.53
C ILE A 88 4.85 -14.71 -7.96
N LEU A 89 6.00 -15.36 -8.11
CA LEU A 89 6.59 -15.60 -9.43
C LEU A 89 5.71 -16.51 -10.28
N TYR A 90 5.28 -17.65 -9.71
CA TYR A 90 4.43 -18.62 -10.40
C TYR A 90 3.11 -18.00 -10.89
N PHE A 91 2.34 -17.38 -9.99
CA PHE A 91 1.04 -16.82 -10.36
C PHE A 91 1.15 -15.62 -11.30
N SER A 92 2.23 -14.82 -11.17
CA SER A 92 2.50 -13.75 -12.12
C SER A 92 2.79 -14.28 -13.53
N ASP A 93 3.54 -15.37 -13.65
CA ASP A 93 3.81 -16.01 -14.95
C ASP A 93 2.53 -16.61 -15.55
N GLU A 94 1.72 -17.30 -14.74
CA GLU A 94 0.45 -17.88 -15.19
C GLU A 94 -0.54 -16.80 -15.69
N ALA A 95 -0.60 -15.66 -14.99
CA ALA A 95 -1.40 -14.50 -15.41
C ALA A 95 -0.91 -13.92 -16.74
N LEU A 96 0.41 -13.80 -16.94
CA LEU A 96 0.99 -13.27 -18.17
C LEU A 96 0.77 -14.21 -19.36
N VAL A 97 0.92 -15.52 -19.17
CA VAL A 97 0.68 -16.54 -20.21
C VAL A 97 -0.78 -16.51 -20.67
N ARG A 98 -1.72 -16.53 -19.73
CA ARG A 98 -3.16 -16.48 -20.04
C ARG A 98 -3.57 -15.13 -20.60
N GLY A 99 -3.03 -14.05 -20.05
CA GLY A 99 -3.28 -12.69 -20.53
C GLY A 99 -2.91 -12.54 -22.00
N LYS A 100 -1.70 -12.96 -22.38
CA LYS A 100 -1.24 -12.96 -23.78
C LYS A 100 -2.15 -13.78 -24.70
N LYS A 101 -2.53 -15.00 -24.27
CA LYS A 101 -3.46 -15.86 -25.02
C LYS A 101 -4.83 -15.19 -25.19
N ARG A 102 -5.31 -14.51 -24.15
CA ARG A 102 -6.62 -13.85 -24.13
C ARG A 102 -6.65 -12.61 -25.01
N ILE A 103 -5.64 -11.74 -24.94
CA ILE A 103 -5.56 -10.56 -25.82
C ILE A 103 -5.29 -10.92 -27.29
N ALA A 104 -4.63 -12.05 -27.57
CA ALA A 104 -4.46 -12.54 -28.94
C ALA A 104 -5.80 -12.95 -29.58
N LYS A 105 -6.72 -13.49 -28.78
CA LYS A 105 -8.09 -13.84 -29.22
C LYS A 105 -9.03 -12.63 -29.22
N ASN A 106 -8.91 -11.77 -28.21
CA ASN A 106 -9.71 -10.57 -28.04
C ASN A 106 -8.81 -9.37 -27.71
N PRO A 107 -8.31 -8.63 -28.72
CA PRO A 107 -7.46 -7.46 -28.51
C PRO A 107 -8.15 -6.31 -27.76
N LYS A 108 -9.48 -6.37 -27.55
CA LYS A 108 -10.25 -5.38 -26.79
C LYS A 108 -10.47 -5.77 -25.32
N ASP A 109 -9.82 -6.82 -24.83
CA ASP A 109 -9.97 -7.28 -23.45
C ASP A 109 -9.19 -6.39 -22.46
N SER A 110 -9.86 -5.31 -22.02
CA SER A 110 -9.29 -4.35 -21.06
C SER A 110 -8.87 -5.00 -19.73
N GLN A 111 -9.63 -5.99 -19.25
CA GLN A 111 -9.35 -6.67 -17.98
C GLN A 111 -8.11 -7.57 -18.08
N ALA A 112 -7.90 -8.25 -19.22
CA ALA A 112 -6.69 -9.03 -19.44
C ALA A 112 -5.43 -8.15 -19.42
N TYR A 113 -5.49 -6.94 -20.00
CA TYR A 113 -4.39 -5.98 -19.92
C TYR A 113 -4.09 -5.53 -18.48
N VAL A 114 -5.12 -5.19 -17.70
CA VAL A 114 -4.95 -4.84 -16.27
C VAL A 114 -4.37 -6.00 -15.47
N ALA A 115 -4.84 -7.23 -15.70
CA ALA A 115 -4.31 -8.43 -15.04
C ALA A 115 -2.82 -8.65 -15.34
N MET A 116 -2.39 -8.46 -16.59
CA MET A 116 -0.96 -8.55 -16.95
C MET A 116 -0.13 -7.44 -16.32
N ALA A 117 -0.66 -6.21 -16.21
CA ALA A 117 0.00 -5.12 -15.50
C ALA A 117 0.14 -5.42 -14.00
N LEU A 118 -0.91 -5.90 -13.34
CA LEU A 118 -0.89 -6.34 -11.93
C LEU A 118 0.18 -7.41 -11.68
N ALA A 119 0.22 -8.45 -12.51
CA ALA A 119 1.20 -9.52 -12.41
C ALA A 119 2.65 -8.99 -12.50
N LYS A 120 2.91 -8.06 -13.43
CA LYS A 120 4.22 -7.39 -13.51
C LYS A 120 4.52 -6.53 -12.29
N ILE A 121 3.54 -5.80 -11.75
CA ILE A 121 3.71 -5.00 -10.54
C ILE A 121 4.09 -5.87 -9.34
N ALA A 122 3.48 -7.05 -9.19
CA ALA A 122 3.86 -7.99 -8.12
C ALA A 122 5.34 -8.42 -8.23
N LYS A 123 5.81 -8.72 -9.44
CA LYS A 123 7.24 -9.00 -9.70
C LYS A 123 8.16 -7.80 -9.47
N VAL A 124 7.74 -6.60 -9.86
CA VAL A 124 8.49 -5.36 -9.62
C VAL A 124 8.62 -5.11 -8.12
N ASN A 125 7.55 -5.26 -7.34
CA ASN A 125 7.59 -5.12 -5.88
C ASN A 125 8.63 -6.09 -5.29
N LEU A 126 8.55 -7.38 -5.64
CA LEU A 126 9.51 -8.39 -5.19
C LEU A 126 10.95 -8.02 -5.56
N ALA A 127 11.19 -7.59 -6.80
CA ALA A 127 12.52 -7.19 -7.26
C ALA A 127 13.06 -5.98 -6.48
N VAL A 128 12.22 -5.00 -6.17
CA VAL A 128 12.60 -3.84 -5.33
C VAL A 128 12.98 -4.29 -3.92
N LYS A 129 12.19 -5.18 -3.30
CA LYS A 129 12.48 -5.69 -1.94
C LYS A 129 13.81 -6.43 -1.88
N GLU A 130 14.12 -7.20 -2.91
CA GLU A 130 15.37 -7.96 -3.04
C GLU A 130 16.51 -7.14 -3.65
N LYS A 131 16.30 -5.84 -3.91
CA LYS A 131 17.28 -4.93 -4.54
C LYS A 131 17.79 -5.44 -5.90
N ARG A 132 16.99 -6.23 -6.62
CA ARG A 132 17.29 -6.77 -7.95
C ARG A 132 16.91 -5.76 -9.04
N TYR A 133 17.65 -4.67 -9.15
CA TYR A 133 17.30 -3.55 -10.04
C TYR A 133 17.25 -3.91 -11.54
N ILE A 134 18.07 -4.86 -12.01
CA ILE A 134 17.99 -5.33 -13.41
C ILE A 134 16.66 -6.04 -13.66
N ALA A 135 16.27 -6.94 -12.75
CA ALA A 135 14.97 -7.62 -12.83
C ALA A 135 13.83 -6.61 -12.72
N MET A 136 13.91 -5.64 -11.79
CA MET A 136 12.93 -4.56 -11.67
C MET A 136 12.74 -3.81 -13.00
N THR A 137 13.82 -3.41 -13.68
CA THR A 137 13.74 -2.72 -14.98
C THR A 137 13.08 -3.61 -16.05
N HIS A 138 13.47 -4.88 -16.14
CA HIS A 138 12.86 -5.84 -17.08
C HIS A 138 11.36 -6.02 -16.81
N GLU A 139 10.98 -6.19 -15.54
CA GLU A 139 9.59 -6.40 -15.15
C GLU A 139 8.74 -5.14 -15.31
N THR A 140 9.33 -3.96 -15.21
CA THR A 140 8.65 -2.67 -15.46
C THR A 140 8.30 -2.48 -16.95
N ALA A 141 9.07 -3.08 -17.85
CA ALA A 141 8.81 -2.96 -19.29
C ALA A 141 7.38 -3.40 -19.64
N ASN A 142 6.73 -2.65 -20.54
CA ASN A 142 5.36 -2.87 -21.03
C ASN A 142 4.22 -2.67 -20.03
N ILE A 143 4.46 -2.38 -18.75
CA ILE A 143 3.37 -2.07 -17.80
C ILE A 143 2.54 -0.90 -18.33
N TRP A 144 3.18 0.21 -18.69
CA TRP A 144 2.50 1.37 -19.22
C TRP A 144 1.69 1.07 -20.48
N SER A 145 2.29 0.37 -21.45
CA SER A 145 1.60 -0.02 -22.69
C SER A 145 0.38 -0.91 -22.44
N TYR A 146 0.41 -1.79 -21.43
CA TYR A 146 -0.76 -2.55 -21.03
C TYR A 146 -1.85 -1.64 -20.44
N LEU A 147 -1.50 -0.68 -19.59
CA LEU A 147 -2.46 0.25 -19.00
C LEU A 147 -3.09 1.17 -20.06
N GLU A 148 -2.31 1.68 -21.00
CA GLU A 148 -2.81 2.45 -22.15
C GLU A 148 -3.75 1.63 -23.02
N ALA A 149 -3.39 0.37 -23.33
CA ALA A 149 -4.26 -0.53 -24.06
C ALA A 149 -5.56 -0.79 -23.29
N ALA A 150 -5.48 -1.02 -21.99
CA ALA A 150 -6.66 -1.21 -21.13
C ALA A 150 -7.62 0.00 -21.20
N LYS A 151 -7.09 1.22 -21.04
CA LYS A 151 -7.87 2.46 -21.11
C LYS A 151 -8.41 2.75 -22.52
N SER A 152 -7.66 2.40 -23.55
CA SER A 152 -8.10 2.55 -24.95
C SER A 152 -9.25 1.59 -25.28
N CYS A 153 -9.25 0.40 -24.70
CA CYS A 153 -10.32 -0.58 -24.87
C CYS A 153 -11.56 -0.23 -24.05
N ASP A 154 -11.38 0.22 -22.81
CA ASP A 154 -12.44 0.66 -21.91
C ASP A 154 -12.01 1.91 -21.13
N PRO A 155 -12.45 3.11 -21.55
CA PRO A 155 -12.17 4.35 -20.84
C PRO A 155 -12.71 4.39 -19.41
N ASN A 156 -13.68 3.54 -19.07
CA ASN A 156 -14.26 3.43 -17.72
C ASN A 156 -13.60 2.32 -16.89
N ASN A 157 -12.49 1.73 -17.34
CA ASN A 157 -11.72 0.82 -16.50
C ASN A 157 -10.92 1.61 -15.45
N TYR A 158 -11.57 1.86 -14.31
CA TYR A 158 -11.00 2.63 -13.20
C TYR A 158 -9.93 1.86 -12.41
N ASP A 159 -9.82 0.55 -12.58
CA ASP A 159 -8.71 -0.23 -11.99
C ASP A 159 -7.39 0.09 -12.72
N ALA A 160 -7.44 0.37 -14.03
CA ALA A 160 -6.28 0.89 -14.76
C ALA A 160 -5.85 2.29 -14.26
N ASP A 161 -6.82 3.15 -13.94
CA ASP A 161 -6.53 4.49 -13.39
C ASP A 161 -5.75 4.40 -12.07
N PHE A 162 -6.04 3.42 -11.20
CA PHE A 162 -5.24 3.21 -9.98
C PHE A 162 -3.76 2.96 -10.31
N LEU A 163 -3.49 2.03 -11.22
CA LEU A 163 -2.12 1.64 -11.56
C LEU A 163 -1.37 2.74 -12.30
N MET A 164 -2.03 3.48 -13.19
CA MET A 164 -1.47 4.67 -13.84
C MET A 164 -1.18 5.76 -12.80
N GLY A 165 -2.11 5.97 -11.86
CA GLY A 165 -1.98 6.95 -10.80
C GLY A 165 -0.80 6.69 -9.87
N LEU A 166 -0.52 5.42 -9.56
CA LEU A 166 0.69 5.03 -8.82
C LEU A 166 1.97 5.45 -9.55
N MET A 167 2.02 5.23 -10.87
CA MET A 167 3.19 5.57 -11.68
C MET A 167 3.40 7.08 -11.79
N HIS A 168 2.35 7.85 -12.05
CA HIS A 168 2.43 9.31 -12.13
C HIS A 168 2.74 9.95 -10.76
N TYR A 169 2.10 9.49 -9.67
CA TYR A 169 2.25 10.11 -8.36
C TYR A 169 3.65 9.88 -7.76
N HIS A 170 4.19 8.67 -7.90
CA HIS A 170 5.45 8.30 -7.26
C HIS A 170 6.69 8.53 -8.15
N ILE A 171 6.54 9.18 -9.31
CA ILE A 171 7.61 9.31 -10.31
C ILE A 171 8.89 9.96 -9.76
N ASP A 172 8.74 10.97 -8.90
CA ASP A 172 9.86 11.69 -8.25
C ASP A 172 10.69 10.80 -7.31
N HIS A 173 10.11 9.71 -6.79
CA HIS A 173 10.79 8.77 -5.91
C HIS A 173 11.52 7.66 -6.69
N PHE A 174 11.33 7.59 -8.01
CA PHE A 174 11.94 6.61 -8.92
C PHE A 174 13.15 7.16 -9.69
N ALA A 175 14.00 7.97 -9.04
CA ALA A 175 15.18 8.65 -9.61
C ALA A 175 16.29 7.74 -10.22
N GLY A 176 16.02 6.45 -10.45
CA GLY A 176 16.86 5.51 -11.20
C GLY A 176 16.23 4.98 -12.50
N MET A 177 15.00 5.37 -12.86
CA MET A 177 14.28 4.95 -14.06
C MET A 177 14.29 5.99 -15.19
N THR A 178 15.37 6.76 -15.28
CA THR A 178 15.53 7.90 -16.20
C THR A 178 15.56 7.51 -17.68
N GLY A 179 15.62 6.23 -18.05
CA GLY A 179 15.65 5.81 -19.46
C GLY A 179 14.30 5.75 -20.16
N PHE A 180 13.20 5.49 -19.43
CA PHE A 180 11.87 5.23 -20.02
C PHE A 180 10.80 6.26 -19.62
N LEU A 181 10.92 6.86 -18.43
CA LEU A 181 9.94 7.82 -17.91
C LEU A 181 10.33 9.29 -18.12
N SER A 182 11.57 9.57 -18.51
CA SER A 182 12.12 10.93 -18.40
C SER A 182 11.69 11.93 -19.46
N SER A 183 11.29 11.48 -20.66
CA SER A 183 10.93 12.39 -21.75
C SER A 183 9.42 12.65 -21.89
N LEU A 184 8.57 11.85 -21.25
CA LEU A 184 7.10 11.95 -21.35
C LEU A 184 6.39 12.29 -20.03
N PHE A 185 7.06 12.18 -18.87
CA PHE A 185 6.37 12.14 -17.56
C PHE A 185 7.01 13.00 -16.44
N ILE A 186 7.98 13.87 -16.73
CA ILE A 186 8.58 14.72 -15.69
C ILE A 186 8.04 16.14 -15.83
N THR A 187 6.81 16.34 -15.38
CA THR A 187 6.26 17.67 -15.09
C THR A 187 5.62 17.70 -13.71
N GLU A 188 5.59 18.86 -13.05
CA GLU A 188 4.88 19.05 -11.77
C GLU A 188 3.37 18.68 -11.87
N GLY A 189 2.83 18.67 -13.08
CA GLY A 189 1.45 18.21 -13.38
C GLY A 189 1.21 16.72 -13.14
N ASP A 190 2.25 15.88 -13.18
CA ASP A 190 2.10 14.42 -13.10
C ASP A 190 1.73 13.96 -11.68
N ARG A 191 2.26 14.61 -10.63
CA ARG A 191 1.88 14.29 -9.24
C ARG A 191 0.40 14.55 -8.96
N GLN A 192 -0.13 15.71 -9.37
CA GLN A 192 -1.54 16.04 -9.17
C GLN A 192 -2.46 15.16 -10.03
N LYS A 193 -2.04 14.85 -11.26
CA LYS A 193 -2.72 13.88 -12.13
C LYS A 193 -2.80 12.50 -11.48
N GLY A 194 -1.68 11.97 -10.98
CA GLY A 194 -1.64 10.68 -10.31
C GLY A 194 -2.55 10.63 -9.08
N LEU A 195 -2.58 11.69 -8.28
CA LEU A 195 -3.50 11.81 -7.14
C LEU A 195 -4.97 11.81 -7.59
N ALA A 196 -5.31 12.47 -8.69
CA ALA A 196 -6.66 12.47 -9.25
C ALA A 196 -7.09 11.09 -9.77
N GLU A 197 -6.18 10.37 -10.42
CA GLU A 197 -6.40 9.00 -10.91
C GLU A 197 -6.61 8.03 -9.73
N ILE A 198 -5.76 8.08 -8.69
CA ILE A 198 -5.93 7.28 -7.47
C ILE A 198 -7.27 7.58 -6.79
N ARG A 199 -7.66 8.86 -6.68
CA ARG A 199 -8.97 9.25 -6.13
C ARG A 199 -10.12 8.67 -6.95
N THR A 200 -10.01 8.73 -8.27
CA THR A 200 -11.04 8.20 -9.18
C THR A 200 -11.21 6.71 -8.99
N ALA A 201 -10.11 5.95 -8.92
CA ALA A 201 -10.15 4.52 -8.66
C ALA A 201 -10.66 4.19 -7.25
N ALA A 202 -10.33 4.97 -6.23
CA ALA A 202 -10.85 4.81 -4.88
C ALA A 202 -12.38 4.99 -4.81
N GLN A 203 -12.97 5.77 -5.72
CA GLN A 203 -14.41 5.99 -5.80
C GLN A 203 -15.12 4.98 -6.72
N LYS A 204 -14.57 4.77 -7.91
CA LYS A 204 -15.23 4.07 -9.04
C LYS A 204 -14.58 2.75 -9.44
N GLY A 205 -13.42 2.42 -8.88
CA GLY A 205 -12.72 1.15 -9.10
C GLY A 205 -13.59 -0.05 -8.77
N TYR A 206 -13.17 -1.21 -9.27
CA TYR A 206 -13.87 -2.47 -9.05
C TYR A 206 -12.99 -3.41 -8.22
N LEU A 207 -11.99 -4.06 -8.84
CA LEU A 207 -11.10 -5.00 -8.15
C LEU A 207 -10.10 -4.28 -7.25
N LEU A 208 -9.62 -3.11 -7.67
CA LEU A 208 -8.53 -2.40 -6.99
C LEU A 208 -9.01 -1.21 -6.15
N LYS A 209 -10.33 -1.06 -5.97
CA LYS A 209 -10.93 0.05 -5.22
C LYS A 209 -10.38 0.20 -3.82
N GLU A 210 -10.38 -0.88 -3.04
CA GLU A 210 -9.90 -0.83 -1.65
C GLU A 210 -8.38 -0.56 -1.60
N MET A 211 -7.63 -1.06 -2.59
CA MET A 211 -6.20 -0.80 -2.72
C MET A 211 -5.92 0.68 -3.01
N ALA A 212 -6.71 1.29 -3.91
CA ALA A 212 -6.66 2.72 -4.18
C ALA A 212 -7.01 3.56 -2.95
N ARG A 213 -7.97 3.14 -2.11
CA ARG A 213 -8.30 3.81 -0.86
C ARG A 213 -7.15 3.72 0.16
N VAL A 214 -6.51 2.57 0.30
CA VAL A 214 -5.33 2.40 1.17
C VAL A 214 -4.18 3.28 0.69
N GLU A 215 -3.93 3.33 -0.61
CA GLU A 215 -2.90 4.20 -1.17
C GLU A 215 -3.23 5.67 -0.94
N LEU A 216 -4.48 6.08 -1.15
CA LEU A 216 -4.91 7.46 -0.90
C LEU A 216 -4.66 7.89 0.55
N VAL A 217 -4.93 7.00 1.51
CA VAL A 217 -4.60 7.23 2.93
C VAL A 217 -3.09 7.39 3.14
N SER A 218 -2.28 6.52 2.54
CA SER A 218 -0.82 6.58 2.61
C SER A 218 -0.28 7.89 2.03
N VAL A 219 -0.76 8.28 0.85
CA VAL A 219 -0.42 9.53 0.17
C VAL A 219 -0.73 10.73 1.05
N TYR A 220 -1.94 10.79 1.62
CA TYR A 220 -2.35 11.89 2.48
C TYR A 220 -1.54 12.02 3.77
N LEU A 221 -1.20 10.90 4.42
CA LEU A 221 -0.45 10.94 5.68
C LEU A 221 1.04 11.21 5.47
N ASN A 222 1.64 10.56 4.48
CA ASN A 222 3.09 10.51 4.37
C ASN A 222 3.67 11.61 3.48
N TYR A 223 2.95 12.02 2.42
CA TYR A 223 3.51 12.89 1.38
C TYR A 223 2.77 14.23 1.28
N GLU A 224 1.44 14.22 1.21
CA GLU A 224 0.63 15.43 1.09
C GLU A 224 0.42 16.16 2.43
N LYS A 225 0.74 15.49 3.55
CA LYS A 225 0.57 16.00 4.93
C LYS A 225 -0.85 16.54 5.20
N GLN A 226 -1.86 15.84 4.69
CA GLN A 226 -3.28 16.16 4.79
C GLN A 226 -4.03 15.09 5.61
N PRO A 227 -3.75 14.93 6.91
CA PRO A 227 -4.35 13.88 7.73
C PRO A 227 -5.87 13.99 7.87
N SER A 228 -6.44 15.19 7.73
CA SER A 228 -7.89 15.42 7.71
C SER A 228 -8.60 14.70 6.56
N LYS A 229 -7.94 14.56 5.40
CA LYS A 229 -8.48 13.80 4.25
C LYS A 229 -8.28 12.30 4.41
N ALA A 230 -7.21 11.88 5.09
CA ALA A 230 -6.92 10.46 5.35
C ALA A 230 -7.89 9.84 6.36
N LEU A 231 -8.22 10.58 7.42
CA LEU A 231 -8.97 10.08 8.57
C LEU A 231 -10.31 9.41 8.23
N PRO A 232 -11.24 10.04 7.46
CA PRO A 232 -12.52 9.40 7.15
C PRO A 232 -12.34 8.12 6.32
N VAL A 233 -11.40 8.12 5.38
CA VAL A 233 -11.15 6.95 4.52
C VAL A 233 -10.62 5.77 5.33
N VAL A 234 -9.65 5.99 6.22
CA VAL A 234 -9.11 4.90 7.05
C VAL A 234 -10.08 4.47 8.16
N GLN A 235 -10.96 5.35 8.63
CA GLN A 235 -12.05 4.97 9.53
C GLN A 235 -13.01 3.98 8.86
N GLU A 236 -13.44 4.27 7.64
CA GLU A 236 -14.29 3.37 6.86
C GLU A 236 -13.59 2.02 6.57
N LEU A 237 -12.30 2.05 6.19
CA LEU A 237 -11.51 0.83 5.97
C LEU A 237 -11.41 -0.01 7.24
N ARG A 238 -11.14 0.61 8.40
CA ARG A 238 -11.08 -0.10 9.68
C ARG A 238 -12.43 -0.70 10.05
N ASN A 239 -13.53 0.01 9.80
CA ASN A 239 -14.87 -0.49 10.11
C ASN A 239 -15.26 -1.65 9.18
N LYS A 240 -14.87 -1.59 7.90
CA LYS A 240 -15.10 -2.67 6.93
C LYS A 240 -14.21 -3.90 7.19
N PHE A 241 -12.97 -3.68 7.63
CA PHE A 241 -11.96 -4.72 7.84
C PHE A 241 -11.39 -4.67 9.27
N PRO A 242 -12.20 -4.99 10.30
CA PRO A 242 -11.83 -4.79 11.70
C PRO A 242 -10.65 -5.66 12.15
N ASN A 243 -10.41 -6.80 11.50
CA ASN A 243 -9.30 -7.68 11.84
C ASN A 243 -7.97 -7.18 11.30
N ASN A 244 -7.97 -6.26 10.34
CA ASN A 244 -6.73 -5.74 9.79
C ASN A 244 -6.08 -4.74 10.76
N TYR A 245 -5.16 -5.24 11.58
CA TYR A 245 -4.42 -4.44 12.55
C TYR A 245 -3.73 -3.22 11.92
N ASN A 246 -3.38 -3.26 10.62
CA ASN A 246 -2.78 -2.11 9.95
C ASN A 246 -3.71 -0.89 9.96
N PHE A 247 -5.01 -1.07 9.78
CA PHE A 247 -5.97 0.03 9.77
C PHE A 247 -6.16 0.66 11.14
N HIS A 248 -5.98 -0.10 12.22
CA HIS A 248 -5.93 0.45 13.59
C HIS A 248 -4.70 1.35 13.77
N PHE A 249 -3.51 0.89 13.39
CA PHE A 249 -2.28 1.70 13.48
C PHE A 249 -2.32 2.95 12.59
N ILE A 250 -2.86 2.84 11.37
CA ILE A 250 -2.96 3.97 10.43
C ILE A 250 -4.02 4.97 10.92
N TYR A 251 -5.16 4.51 11.45
CA TYR A 251 -6.16 5.40 12.04
C TYR A 251 -5.63 6.13 13.27
N ALA A 252 -4.95 5.44 14.19
CA ALA A 252 -4.30 6.08 15.34
C ALA A 252 -3.26 7.11 14.89
N THR A 253 -2.51 6.82 13.82
CA THR A 253 -1.59 7.77 13.21
C THR A 253 -2.32 9.00 12.64
N ALA A 254 -3.43 8.82 11.93
CA ALA A 254 -4.19 9.94 11.37
C ALA A 254 -4.77 10.83 12.49
N LEU A 255 -5.28 10.25 13.57
CA LEU A 255 -5.72 10.97 14.77
C LEU A 255 -4.59 11.75 15.41
N LEU A 256 -3.42 11.12 15.55
CA LEU A 256 -2.24 11.72 16.15
C LEU A 256 -1.76 12.95 15.37
N GLU A 257 -1.71 12.87 14.04
CA GLU A 257 -1.33 14.02 13.19
C GLU A 257 -2.37 15.15 13.19
N LEU A 258 -3.58 14.90 13.71
CA LEU A 258 -4.63 15.90 13.97
C LEU A 258 -4.67 16.34 15.45
N SER A 259 -3.67 15.98 16.26
CA SER A 259 -3.61 16.26 17.69
C SER A 259 -4.78 15.71 18.51
N ARG A 260 -5.51 14.71 17.98
CA ARG A 260 -6.61 14.00 18.67
C ARG A 260 -6.03 12.91 19.59
N PHE A 261 -5.25 13.34 20.57
CA PHE A 261 -4.39 12.43 21.34
C PHE A 261 -5.15 11.40 22.17
N ALA A 262 -6.24 11.79 22.84
CA ALA A 262 -7.03 10.88 23.67
C ALA A 262 -7.62 9.73 22.84
N GLU A 263 -8.08 10.03 21.62
CA GLU A 263 -8.60 9.02 20.72
C GLU A 263 -7.49 8.12 20.17
N ALA A 264 -6.31 8.67 19.88
CA ALA A 264 -5.16 7.88 19.45
C ALA A 264 -4.71 6.91 20.56
N GLU A 265 -4.74 7.34 21.83
CA GLU A 265 -4.46 6.49 22.99
C GLU A 265 -5.48 5.38 23.17
N ALA A 266 -6.78 5.69 23.06
CA ALA A 266 -7.83 4.67 23.16
C ALA A 266 -7.65 3.57 22.10
N ILE A 267 -7.23 3.92 20.88
CA ILE A 267 -6.90 2.93 19.85
C ILE A 267 -5.64 2.14 20.20
N ALA A 268 -4.61 2.80 20.74
CA ALA A 268 -3.39 2.12 21.17
C ALA A 268 -3.66 1.11 22.31
N GLU A 269 -4.51 1.46 23.27
CA GLU A 269 -4.95 0.57 24.36
C GLU A 269 -5.73 -0.63 23.83
N GLN A 270 -6.63 -0.42 22.86
CA GLN A 270 -7.36 -1.50 22.22
C GLN A 270 -6.44 -2.46 21.46
N VAL A 271 -5.45 -1.93 20.75
CA VAL A 271 -4.43 -2.73 20.04
C VAL A 271 -3.61 -3.53 21.05
N GLU A 272 -3.15 -2.91 22.15
CA GLU A 272 -2.38 -3.60 23.19
C GLU A 272 -3.18 -4.73 23.83
N LYS A 273 -4.45 -4.50 24.13
CA LYS A 273 -5.34 -5.52 24.68
C LYS A 273 -5.46 -6.71 23.72
N ASN A 274 -5.59 -6.46 22.41
CA ASN A 274 -5.69 -7.52 21.42
C ASN A 274 -4.37 -8.29 21.25
N ILE A 275 -3.22 -7.59 21.27
CA ILE A 275 -1.89 -8.23 21.20
C ILE A 275 -1.64 -9.07 22.46
N SER A 276 -1.87 -8.51 23.65
CA SER A 276 -1.66 -9.19 24.93
C SER A 276 -2.62 -10.36 25.14
N GLY A 277 -3.83 -10.26 24.60
CA GLY A 277 -4.80 -11.35 24.58
C GLY A 277 -4.58 -12.36 23.44
N GLU A 278 -3.57 -12.15 22.60
CA GLU A 278 -3.26 -12.95 21.41
C GLU A 278 -4.49 -13.23 20.53
N ILE A 279 -5.37 -12.24 20.38
CA ILE A 279 -6.61 -12.36 19.61
C ILE A 279 -6.23 -12.31 18.12
N PRO A 280 -6.30 -13.41 17.35
CA PRO A 280 -5.86 -13.40 15.96
C PRO A 280 -6.63 -12.35 15.14
N PRO A 281 -5.97 -11.59 14.24
CA PRO A 281 -4.58 -11.69 13.83
C PRO A 281 -3.61 -10.78 14.62
N PHE A 282 -3.98 -10.31 15.81
CA PHE A 282 -3.10 -9.55 16.70
C PHE A 282 -2.17 -10.51 17.47
N ILE A 283 -0.88 -10.42 17.18
CA ILE A 283 0.14 -11.36 17.66
C ILE A 283 1.30 -10.62 18.36
N PRO A 284 2.08 -11.29 19.23
CA PRO A 284 3.17 -10.67 19.98
C PRO A 284 4.24 -9.98 19.12
N GLN A 285 4.45 -10.41 17.88
CA GLN A 285 5.39 -9.79 16.93
C GLN A 285 5.03 -8.34 16.57
N LEU A 286 3.78 -7.91 16.85
CA LEU A 286 3.31 -6.54 16.67
C LEU A 286 3.67 -5.62 17.85
N GLN A 287 4.14 -6.17 18.99
CA GLN A 287 4.45 -5.39 20.19
C GLN A 287 5.41 -4.21 19.93
N PRO A 288 6.49 -4.36 19.12
CA PRO A 288 7.37 -3.23 18.81
C PRO A 288 6.65 -2.09 18.08
N ARG A 289 5.67 -2.42 17.23
CA ARG A 289 4.86 -1.43 16.50
C ARG A 289 3.91 -0.69 17.44
N TYR A 290 3.36 -1.36 18.44
CA TYR A 290 2.61 -0.71 19.52
C TYR A 290 3.51 0.26 20.32
N TYR A 291 4.70 -0.17 20.75
CA TYR A 291 5.63 0.72 21.45
C TYR A 291 5.99 1.94 20.60
N GLN A 292 6.20 1.76 19.30
CA GLN A 292 6.46 2.86 18.38
C GLN A 292 5.27 3.84 18.28
N LEU A 293 4.03 3.35 18.26
CA LEU A 293 2.83 4.20 18.26
C LEU A 293 2.74 5.02 19.55
N VAL A 294 2.87 4.38 20.71
CA VAL A 294 2.80 5.06 22.02
C VAL A 294 3.96 6.06 22.18
N GLY A 295 5.15 5.69 21.73
CA GLY A 295 6.30 6.61 21.67
C GLY A 295 5.99 7.86 20.87
N ARG A 296 5.33 7.72 19.71
CA ARG A 296 4.89 8.87 18.88
C ARG A 296 3.82 9.72 19.55
N ILE A 297 2.88 9.11 20.28
CA ILE A 297 1.88 9.83 21.06
C ILE A 297 2.56 10.74 22.08
N HIS A 298 3.46 10.18 22.90
CA HIS A 298 4.23 10.97 23.88
C HIS A 298 5.11 12.02 23.22
N PHE A 299 5.76 11.70 22.11
CA PHE A 299 6.61 12.65 21.38
C PHE A 299 5.81 13.88 20.93
N LYS A 300 4.62 13.68 20.34
CA LYS A 300 3.76 14.78 19.86
C LYS A 300 3.15 15.60 21.00
N ARG A 301 3.11 15.06 22.22
CA ARG A 301 2.74 15.80 23.45
C ARG A 301 3.90 16.54 24.10
N GLY A 302 5.13 16.41 23.57
CA GLY A 302 6.33 16.98 24.19
C GLY A 302 6.86 16.17 25.38
N GLU A 303 6.31 14.98 25.64
CA GLU A 303 6.72 14.09 26.72
C GLU A 303 7.94 13.25 26.30
N TYR A 304 9.03 13.92 25.93
CA TYR A 304 10.17 13.28 25.23
C TYR A 304 10.85 12.16 26.02
N GLY A 305 10.90 12.24 27.36
CA GLY A 305 11.46 11.16 28.19
C GLY A 305 10.65 9.86 28.14
N ARG A 306 9.31 9.97 28.14
CA ARG A 306 8.42 8.80 27.95
C ARG A 306 8.52 8.29 26.53
N ALA A 307 8.52 9.20 25.55
CA ALA A 307 8.66 8.85 24.14
C ALA A 307 9.94 8.04 23.88
N GLU A 308 11.08 8.51 24.38
CA GLU A 308 12.38 7.84 24.29
C GLU A 308 12.32 6.41 24.86
N SER A 309 11.74 6.23 26.04
CA SER A 309 11.61 4.92 26.69
C SER A 309 10.83 3.92 25.82
N TYR A 310 9.75 4.36 25.18
CA TYR A 310 8.97 3.52 24.27
C TYR A 310 9.70 3.24 22.95
N PHE A 311 10.38 4.23 22.36
CA PHE A 311 11.18 3.98 21.17
C PHE A 311 12.36 3.04 21.44
N GLN A 312 12.98 3.13 22.62
CA GLN A 312 14.02 2.19 23.05
C GLN A 312 13.51 0.75 23.16
N LYS A 313 12.26 0.55 23.64
CA LYS A 313 11.61 -0.77 23.63
C LYS A 313 11.34 -1.24 22.20
N ALA A 314 10.84 -0.35 21.33
CA ALA A 314 10.50 -0.69 19.94
C ALA A 314 11.69 -1.15 19.09
N ILE A 315 12.93 -0.71 19.41
CA ILE A 315 14.13 -1.09 18.65
C ILE A 315 14.84 -2.35 19.15
N GLN A 316 14.38 -2.94 20.26
CA GLN A 316 14.99 -4.16 20.83
C GLN A 316 14.80 -5.36 19.91
N ASP A 317 13.63 -5.47 19.29
CA ASP A 317 13.38 -6.48 18.28
C ASP A 317 14.04 -6.08 16.96
N LYS A 318 14.99 -6.92 16.52
CA LYS A 318 15.77 -6.75 15.29
C LYS A 318 15.31 -7.69 14.18
N ALA A 319 14.18 -8.38 14.35
CA ALA A 319 13.63 -9.25 13.33
C ALA A 319 13.27 -8.46 12.07
N PHE A 320 13.43 -9.10 10.91
CA PHE A 320 13.28 -8.45 9.60
C PHE A 320 11.92 -7.77 9.40
N TYR A 321 10.85 -8.33 10.00
CA TYR A 321 9.48 -7.83 9.88
C TYR A 321 9.28 -6.51 10.66
N ASN A 322 10.19 -6.17 11.56
CA ASN A 322 10.18 -4.94 12.34
C ASN A 322 11.15 -3.87 11.84
N ASN A 323 11.81 -4.06 10.69
CA ASN A 323 12.76 -3.08 10.13
C ASN A 323 12.14 -1.68 9.93
N ARG A 324 10.89 -1.59 9.44
CA ARG A 324 10.19 -0.29 9.28
C ARG A 324 9.94 0.38 10.65
N THR A 325 9.50 -0.40 11.64
CA THR A 325 9.26 0.05 13.03
C THR A 325 10.56 0.53 13.68
N GLN A 326 11.64 -0.23 13.50
CA GLN A 326 12.96 0.09 14.02
C GLN A 326 13.51 1.38 13.40
N ALA A 327 13.45 1.51 12.08
CA ALA A 327 13.90 2.71 11.37
C ALA A 327 13.15 3.97 11.83
N ARG A 328 11.82 3.89 11.95
CA ARG A 328 11.03 5.01 12.46
C ARG A 328 11.37 5.34 13.92
N SER A 329 11.51 4.33 14.78
CA SER A 329 11.83 4.56 16.21
C SER A 329 13.21 5.18 16.40
N LEU A 330 14.22 4.74 15.64
CA LEU A 330 15.55 5.35 15.63
C LEU A 330 15.51 6.79 15.13
N LEU A 331 14.73 7.11 14.10
CA LEU A 331 14.55 8.48 13.64
C LEU A 331 14.04 9.38 14.77
N TYR A 332 12.99 8.95 15.48
CA TYR A 332 12.45 9.73 16.59
C TYR A 332 13.43 9.84 17.77
N LEU A 333 14.22 8.81 18.06
CA LEU A 333 15.30 8.92 19.06
C LEU A 333 16.32 9.99 18.68
N GLY A 334 16.73 10.03 17.41
CA GLY A 334 17.58 11.11 16.89
C GLY A 334 16.93 12.48 17.05
N MET A 335 15.65 12.61 16.71
CA MET A 335 14.90 13.86 16.87
C MET A 335 14.82 14.31 18.32
N ILE A 336 14.65 13.38 19.28
CA ILE A 336 14.67 13.69 20.72
C ILE A 336 16.04 14.24 21.14
N HIS A 337 17.14 13.66 20.65
CA HIS A 337 18.49 14.19 20.91
C HIS A 337 18.66 15.59 20.29
N ASP A 338 18.17 15.84 19.08
CA ASP A 338 18.23 17.18 18.49
C ASP A 338 17.46 18.21 19.31
N ILE A 339 16.28 17.87 19.83
CA ILE A 339 15.49 18.72 20.73
C ILE A 339 16.27 19.06 22.01
N ARG A 340 17.15 18.16 22.46
CA ARG A 340 18.05 18.38 23.62
C ARG A 340 19.33 19.13 23.25
N ASN A 341 19.47 19.61 22.00
CA ASN A 341 20.70 20.19 21.46
C ASN A 341 21.89 19.21 21.42
N GLU A 342 21.61 17.91 21.36
CA GLU A 342 22.59 16.82 21.38
C GLU A 342 22.85 16.27 19.97
N HIS A 343 22.98 17.16 18.98
CA HIS A 343 23.01 16.78 17.56
C HIS A 343 24.12 15.78 17.21
N LYS A 344 25.26 15.82 17.91
CA LYS A 344 26.34 14.84 17.77
C LYS A 344 25.85 13.41 18.02
N TYR A 345 25.00 13.21 19.02
CA TYR A 345 24.39 11.92 19.35
C TYR A 345 23.24 11.58 18.40
N ALA A 346 22.42 12.57 18.02
CA ALA A 346 21.35 12.40 17.03
C ALA A 346 21.85 11.82 15.70
N LYS A 347 23.02 12.29 15.21
CA LYS A 347 23.64 11.78 13.98
C LYS A 347 23.92 10.27 14.02
N ASP A 348 24.19 9.66 15.17
CA ASP A 348 24.36 8.20 15.26
C ASP A 348 23.06 7.48 14.92
N TYR A 349 21.96 7.91 15.53
CA TYR A 349 20.63 7.38 15.26
C TYR A 349 20.25 7.53 13.78
N TYR A 350 20.43 8.71 13.19
CA TYR A 350 20.13 8.94 11.77
C TYR A 350 20.99 8.06 10.85
N LYS A 351 22.29 7.86 11.15
CA LYS A 351 23.14 6.93 10.39
C LYS A 351 22.64 5.49 10.49
N ARG A 352 22.14 5.07 11.65
CA ARG A 352 21.57 3.72 11.85
C ARG A 352 20.29 3.53 11.03
N VAL A 353 19.43 4.55 10.93
CA VAL A 353 18.25 4.52 10.04
C VAL A 353 18.66 4.19 8.60
N LEU A 354 19.73 4.81 8.09
CA LEU A 354 20.18 4.61 6.71
C LEU A 354 20.77 3.23 6.43
N LYS A 355 21.23 2.52 7.48
CA LYS A 355 21.79 1.16 7.41
C LYS A 355 20.72 0.06 7.47
N ILE A 356 19.50 0.37 7.94
CA ILE A 356 18.42 -0.64 8.01
C ILE A 356 17.92 -0.95 6.61
N GLU A 357 18.01 -2.22 6.23
CA GLU A 357 17.46 -2.71 4.97
C GLU A 357 15.93 -2.75 5.02
N GLY A 358 15.27 -2.28 3.96
CA GLY A 358 13.80 -2.20 3.94
C GLY A 358 13.22 -1.14 4.88
N ALA A 359 14.05 -0.22 5.39
CA ALA A 359 13.58 0.97 6.09
C ALA A 359 12.62 1.80 5.21
N ASP A 360 11.62 2.39 5.85
CA ASP A 360 10.63 3.26 5.22
C ASP A 360 11.30 4.42 4.47
N GLY A 361 10.84 4.70 3.24
CA GLY A 361 11.42 5.72 2.37
C GLY A 361 11.40 7.11 2.99
N ALA A 362 10.27 7.46 3.63
CA ALA A 362 10.12 8.72 4.35
C ALA A 362 11.13 8.85 5.50
N ALA A 363 11.27 7.80 6.33
CA ALA A 363 12.22 7.82 7.45
C ALA A 363 13.68 7.97 6.99
N ARG A 364 14.05 7.36 5.86
CA ARG A 364 15.40 7.53 5.28
C ARG A 364 15.61 8.93 4.72
N SER A 365 14.59 9.50 4.07
CA SER A 365 14.64 10.88 3.55
C SER A 365 14.83 11.87 4.70
N ASP A 366 14.01 11.77 5.74
CA ASP A 366 14.10 12.60 6.93
C ASP A 366 15.46 12.45 7.63
N ALA A 367 15.94 11.21 7.82
CA ALA A 367 17.26 10.97 8.41
C ALA A 367 18.41 11.60 7.60
N LYS A 368 18.35 11.60 6.26
CA LYS A 368 19.36 12.28 5.42
C LYS A 368 19.32 13.79 5.63
N GLY A 369 18.13 14.39 5.68
CA GLY A 369 17.95 15.80 5.99
C GLY A 369 18.51 16.15 7.37
N TYR A 370 18.12 15.37 8.38
CA TYR A 370 18.54 15.60 9.76
C TYR A 370 20.01 15.30 10.05
N LEU A 371 20.74 14.62 9.17
CA LEU A 371 22.20 14.54 9.28
C LEU A 371 22.89 15.87 8.99
N GLN A 372 22.27 16.72 8.17
CA GLN A 372 22.80 18.02 7.77
C GLN A 372 22.26 19.14 8.66
N THR A 373 20.96 19.11 8.94
CA THR A 373 20.25 20.15 9.70
C THR A 373 19.51 19.53 10.87
N PRO A 374 19.83 19.86 12.13
CA PRO A 374 19.15 19.29 13.29
C PRO A 374 17.63 19.43 13.21
N TYR A 375 16.89 18.41 13.65
CA TYR A 375 15.45 18.50 13.81
C TYR A 375 15.09 19.55 14.88
N ARG A 376 14.01 20.30 14.65
CA ARG A 376 13.46 21.26 15.62
C ARG A 376 11.95 21.11 15.71
N ALA A 377 11.44 21.12 16.94
CA ALA A 377 10.04 20.82 17.21
C ALA A 377 9.04 21.88 16.72
N ASP A 378 9.51 23.12 16.57
CA ASP A 378 8.74 24.28 16.08
C ASP A 378 8.88 24.53 14.58
N GLY A 379 9.65 23.69 13.86
CA GLY A 379 9.83 23.76 12.42
C GLY A 379 10.62 24.98 11.92
N LYS A 380 11.33 25.69 12.80
CA LYS A 380 12.14 26.88 12.47
C LYS A 380 13.64 26.63 12.52
#